data_AF-A0A2E3IGL2-F1
#
_entry.id   AF-A0A2E3IGL2-F1
#
_cell.length_a   1.000
_cell.length_b   1.000
_cell.length_c   1.000
_cell.angle_alpha   90.00
_cell.angle_beta   90.00
_cell.angle_gamma   90.00
#
_symmetry.space_group_name_H-M   'P 1'
#
loop_
_entity.id
_entity.type
_entity.pdbx_description
1 polymer ?
#
loop_
_entity_poly.entity_id
_entity_poly.type
_entity_poly.pdbx_seq_one_letter_code
_entity_poly.pdbx_strand_id
1 'polypeptide(L)'
;MKDKPRKKYDLKNFSNFGKFEQKRDRRPRREPDPPGLAVTVTGDDVMKAYRRLKKKMMKDNLMDTIRDKRYYKKPSEVRQEKLKEQRRNMQKSQREKAREYGIRYKNYDPNASKQRG
;
A
#
# COMPACT_ATOMS: atom_id res chain seq x y z
N MET A 1 -15.97 57.96 7.16
CA MET A 1 -15.19 56.79 6.71
C MET A 1 -15.80 56.33 5.38
N LYS A 2 -15.02 56.30 4.29
CA LYS A 2 -15.53 55.87 2.98
C LYS A 2 -15.43 54.34 2.91
N ASP A 3 -16.57 53.66 2.99
CA ASP A 3 -16.64 52.20 2.86
C ASP A 3 -16.21 51.81 1.45
N LYS A 4 -15.05 51.16 1.35
CA LYS A 4 -14.56 50.61 0.08
C LYS A 4 -15.54 49.50 -0.34
N PRO A 5 -16.07 49.52 -1.58
CA PRO A 5 -17.04 48.52 -2.00
C PRO A 5 -16.44 47.11 -1.86
N ARG A 6 -17.18 46.19 -1.24
CA ARG A 6 -16.78 44.78 -1.17
C ARG A 6 -16.60 44.26 -2.59
N LYS A 7 -15.40 43.78 -2.94
CA LYS A 7 -15.13 43.14 -4.22
C LYS A 7 -16.16 42.02 -4.45
N LYS A 8 -16.95 42.12 -5.51
CA LYS A 8 -17.80 41.01 -5.98
C LYS A 8 -16.86 39.96 -6.58
N TYR A 9 -16.76 38.80 -5.93
CA TYR A 9 -16.17 37.62 -6.55
C TYR A 9 -17.29 36.90 -7.31
N ASP A 10 -17.15 36.77 -8.62
CA ASP A 10 -18.07 35.96 -9.42
C ASP A 10 -17.83 34.47 -9.13
N LEU A 11 -18.80 33.83 -8.46
CA LEU A 11 -18.80 32.39 -8.12
C LEU A 11 -18.90 31.44 -9.34
N LYS A 12 -18.78 31.97 -10.56
CA LYS A 12 -19.04 31.23 -11.82
C LYS A 12 -17.86 31.22 -12.79
N ASN A 13 -16.64 31.02 -12.30
CA ASN A 13 -15.50 30.65 -13.16
C ASN A 13 -14.87 29.33 -12.72
N PHE A 14 -15.61 28.23 -12.91
CA PHE A 14 -15.11 26.86 -12.81
C PHE A 14 -14.31 26.41 -14.06
N SER A 15 -14.12 27.29 -15.05
CA SER A 15 -13.42 26.97 -16.31
C SER A 15 -11.89 26.94 -16.20
N ASN A 16 -11.32 27.35 -15.06
CA ASN A 16 -9.87 27.34 -14.83
C ASN A 16 -9.38 26.27 -13.84
N PHE A 17 -10.27 25.41 -13.32
CA PHE A 17 -9.86 24.28 -12.45
C PHE A 17 -9.20 23.13 -13.24
N GLY A 18 -9.33 23.14 -14.58
CA GLY A 18 -8.82 22.08 -15.47
C GLY A 18 -7.40 22.28 -16.00
N LYS A 19 -6.69 23.36 -15.63
CA LYS A 19 -5.34 23.67 -16.14
C LYS A 19 -4.24 23.62 -15.08
N PHE A 20 -4.43 22.86 -13.99
CA PHE A 20 -3.27 22.25 -13.38
C PHE A 20 -2.81 21.16 -14.35
N GLU A 21 -2.02 21.56 -15.35
CA GLU A 21 -1.30 20.58 -16.15
C GLU A 21 -0.61 19.67 -15.16
N GLN A 22 -1.10 18.43 -15.07
CA GLN A 22 -0.42 17.37 -14.35
C GLN A 22 0.98 17.37 -14.93
N LYS A 23 1.95 17.94 -14.20
CA LYS A 23 3.35 17.89 -14.59
C LYS A 23 3.68 16.41 -14.59
N ARG A 24 3.47 15.75 -15.74
CA ARG A 24 3.77 14.35 -15.96
C ARG A 24 5.17 14.18 -15.43
N ASP A 25 5.31 13.33 -14.42
CA ASP A 25 6.53 13.17 -13.65
C ASP A 25 7.74 13.23 -14.59
N ARG A 26 8.55 14.30 -14.52
CA ARG A 26 9.77 14.46 -15.34
C ARG A 26 10.86 13.46 -14.98
N ARG A 27 10.50 12.39 -14.26
CA ARG A 27 11.41 11.34 -13.85
C ARG A 27 11.74 10.53 -15.11
N PRO A 28 13.02 10.28 -15.41
CA PRO A 28 13.39 9.44 -16.53
C PRO A 28 12.66 8.10 -16.41
N ARG A 29 11.98 7.69 -17.49
CA ARG A 29 11.25 6.43 -17.55
C ARG A 29 12.26 5.32 -17.33
N ARG A 30 12.21 4.68 -16.17
CA ARG A 30 13.10 3.54 -15.88
C ARG A 30 12.80 2.47 -16.91
N GLU A 31 13.87 1.90 -17.46
CA GLU A 31 13.72 0.69 -18.26
C GLU A 31 13.04 -0.39 -17.40
N PRO A 32 12.08 -1.14 -17.97
CA PRO A 32 11.43 -2.21 -17.26
C PRO A 32 12.48 -3.23 -16.82
N ASP A 33 12.30 -3.79 -15.62
CA ASP A 33 13.17 -4.89 -15.21
C ASP A 33 12.95 -6.10 -16.11
N PRO A 34 13.99 -6.89 -16.39
CA PRO A 34 13.86 -8.18 -17.05
C PRO A 34 12.88 -9.09 -16.29
N PRO A 35 12.30 -10.09 -16.97
CA PRO A 35 11.34 -11.00 -16.34
C PRO A 35 11.97 -11.74 -15.15
N GLY A 36 11.12 -12.06 -14.17
CA GLY A 36 11.53 -12.74 -12.94
C GLY A 36 12.18 -11.83 -11.89
N LEU A 37 13.13 -12.41 -11.14
CA LEU A 37 13.78 -11.76 -10.00
C LEU A 37 14.88 -10.77 -10.39
N ALA A 38 15.38 -10.81 -11.63
CA ALA A 38 16.43 -9.93 -12.09
C ALA A 38 16.02 -8.44 -12.05
N VAL A 39 16.98 -7.56 -11.81
CA VAL A 39 16.79 -6.10 -11.68
C VAL A 39 17.92 -5.39 -12.40
N THR A 40 17.60 -4.39 -13.22
CA THR A 40 18.62 -3.55 -13.86
C THR A 40 19.09 -2.45 -12.91
N VAL A 41 20.38 -2.14 -12.95
CA VAL A 41 20.99 -1.00 -12.27
C VAL A 41 20.90 0.21 -13.21
N THR A 42 20.43 1.34 -12.70
CA THR A 42 20.28 2.59 -13.49
C THR A 42 21.05 3.71 -12.80
N GLY A 43 21.98 4.37 -13.51
CA GLY A 43 22.72 5.53 -12.99
C GLY A 43 23.56 5.22 -11.75
N ASP A 44 24.31 4.12 -11.79
CA ASP A 44 25.25 3.63 -10.76
C ASP A 44 24.69 3.40 -9.35
N ASP A 45 23.38 3.48 -9.16
CA ASP A 45 22.73 3.26 -7.87
C ASP A 45 22.45 1.76 -7.61
N VAL A 46 23.52 1.03 -7.27
CA VAL A 46 23.48 -0.40 -6.96
C VAL A 46 22.64 -0.68 -5.71
N MET A 47 22.68 0.18 -4.71
CA MET A 47 21.95 -0.01 -3.44
C MET A 47 20.44 0.02 -3.66
N LYS A 48 19.96 0.91 -4.52
CA LYS A 48 18.55 0.94 -4.91
C LYS A 48 18.16 -0.29 -5.71
N ALA A 49 19.01 -0.77 -6.63
CA ALA A 49 18.76 -2.04 -7.33
C ALA A 49 18.67 -3.21 -6.36
N TYR A 50 19.57 -3.29 -5.36
CA TYR A 50 19.52 -4.30 -4.31
C TYR A 50 18.22 -4.24 -3.49
N ARG A 51 17.77 -3.04 -3.08
CA ARG A 51 16.49 -2.87 -2.37
C ARG A 51 15.29 -3.32 -3.21
N ARG A 52 15.30 -3.04 -4.52
CA ARG A 52 14.26 -3.50 -5.45
C ARG A 52 14.27 -5.02 -5.56
N LEU A 53 15.44 -5.63 -5.73
CA LEU A 53 15.61 -7.08 -5.78
C LEU A 53 15.08 -7.73 -4.50
N LYS A 54 15.50 -7.24 -3.33
CA LYS A 54 15.01 -7.70 -2.03
C LYS A 54 13.49 -7.58 -1.92
N LYS A 55 12.90 -6.48 -2.40
CA LYS A 55 11.45 -6.29 -2.41
C LYS A 55 10.73 -7.31 -3.32
N LYS A 56 11.29 -7.61 -4.50
CA LYS A 56 10.79 -8.68 -5.38
C LYS A 56 10.85 -10.05 -4.68
N MET A 57 12.00 -10.40 -4.09
CA MET A 57 12.16 -11.66 -3.33
C MET A 57 11.18 -11.80 -2.17
N MET A 58 10.89 -10.71 -1.45
CA MET A 58 9.89 -10.69 -0.39
C MET A 58 8.47 -10.84 -0.93
N LYS A 59 8.14 -10.22 -2.08
CA LYS A 59 6.82 -10.36 -2.73
C LYS A 59 6.56 -11.80 -3.17
N ASP A 60 7.60 -12.48 -3.65
CA ASP A 60 7.53 -13.88 -4.09
C ASP A 60 7.63 -14.88 -2.91
N ASN A 61 7.71 -14.39 -1.66
CA ASN A 61 7.91 -15.19 -0.43
C ASN A 61 9.16 -16.10 -0.47
N LEU A 62 10.12 -15.83 -1.35
CA LEU A 62 11.31 -16.67 -1.54
C LEU A 62 12.14 -16.76 -0.25
N MET A 63 12.33 -15.64 0.44
CA MET A 63 13.11 -15.61 1.68
C MET A 63 12.48 -16.44 2.81
N ASP A 64 11.15 -16.44 2.89
CA ASP A 64 10.43 -17.17 3.92
C ASP A 64 10.43 -18.67 3.61
N THR A 65 10.25 -19.05 2.34
CA THR A 65 10.36 -20.46 1.93
C THR A 65 11.75 -21.04 2.15
N ILE A 66 12.83 -20.29 1.90
CA ILE A 66 14.20 -20.71 2.20
C ILE A 66 14.38 -20.93 3.71
N ARG A 67 13.80 -20.06 4.54
CA ARG A 67 13.85 -20.20 6.01
C ARG A 67 13.09 -21.43 6.49
N ASP A 68 11.88 -21.64 5.98
CA ASP A 68 11.02 -22.75 6.39
C ASP A 68 11.54 -24.11 5.92
N LYS A 69 12.17 -24.18 4.74
CA LYS A 69 12.72 -25.42 4.18
C LYS A 69 14.10 -25.79 4.74
N ARG A 70 14.75 -24.90 5.50
CA ARG A 70 16.09 -25.16 6.08
C ARG A 70 16.09 -26.39 6.98
N TYR A 71 15.00 -26.64 7.70
CA TYR A 71 14.83 -27.78 8.58
C TYR A 71 13.47 -28.43 8.34
N TYR A 72 13.36 -29.73 8.59
CA TYR A 72 12.07 -30.41 8.53
C TYR A 72 11.13 -29.89 9.62
N LYS A 73 9.94 -29.43 9.21
CA LYS A 73 8.83 -29.10 10.10
C LYS A 73 7.71 -30.11 9.92
N LYS A 74 7.13 -30.60 11.01
CA LYS A 74 6.05 -31.59 10.93
C LYS A 74 4.81 -30.94 10.30
N PRO A 75 4.02 -31.63 9.45
CA PRO A 75 2.86 -31.03 8.80
C PRO A 75 1.79 -30.52 9.77
N SER A 76 1.71 -31.06 10.98
CA SER A 76 0.86 -30.53 12.06
C SER A 76 1.30 -29.14 12.52
N GLU A 77 2.59 -28.93 12.71
CA GLU A 77 3.17 -27.66 13.16
C GLU A 77 3.01 -26.59 12.09
N VAL A 78 3.29 -26.93 10.83
CA VAL A 78 3.07 -26.03 9.68
C VAL A 78 1.60 -25.58 9.61
N ARG A 79 0.63 -26.50 9.83
CA ARG A 79 -0.80 -26.15 9.88
C ARG A 79 -1.11 -25.21 11.03
N GLN A 80 -0.57 -25.45 12.22
CA GLN A 80 -0.77 -24.58 13.38
C GLN A 80 -0.17 -23.19 13.17
N GLU A 81 1.03 -23.08 12.62
CA GLU A 81 1.69 -21.80 12.30
C GLU A 81 0.85 -21.00 11.30
N LYS A 82 0.37 -21.64 10.22
CA LYS A 82 -0.51 -21.00 9.22
C LYS A 82 -1.80 -20.48 9.83
N LEU A 83 -2.47 -21.25 10.70
CA LEU A 83 -3.69 -20.79 11.38
C LEU A 83 -3.42 -19.59 12.31
N LYS A 84 -2.30 -19.60 13.04
CA LYS A 84 -1.88 -18.47 13.87
C LYS A 84 -1.60 -17.22 13.03
N GLU A 85 -0.95 -17.38 11.88
CA GLU A 85 -0.70 -16.30 10.93
C GLU A 85 -2.00 -15.72 10.37
N GLN A 86 -2.92 -16.58 9.90
CA GLN A 86 -4.22 -16.14 9.40
C GLN A 86 -4.99 -15.34 10.45
N ARG A 87 -5.01 -15.80 11.71
CA ARG A 87 -5.66 -15.08 12.82
C ARG A 87 -5.03 -13.70 13.05
N ARG A 88 -3.69 -13.60 13.02
CA ARG A 88 -2.98 -12.32 13.15
C ARG A 88 -3.30 -11.37 12.00
N ASN A 89 -3.32 -11.87 10.76
CA ASN A 89 -3.63 -11.08 9.57
C ASN A 89 -5.08 -10.57 9.59
N MET A 90 -6.03 -11.41 10.00
CA MET A 90 -7.42 -11.01 10.21
C MET A 90 -7.55 -9.93 11.29
N GLN A 91 -6.89 -10.11 12.43
CA GLN A 91 -6.94 -9.11 13.50
C GLN A 91 -6.33 -7.78 13.06
N LYS A 92 -5.22 -7.83 12.30
CA LYS A 92 -4.58 -6.64 11.75
C LYS A 92 -5.49 -5.92 10.76
N SER A 93 -6.12 -6.63 9.82
CA SER A 93 -7.01 -6.03 8.84
C SER A 93 -8.25 -5.40 9.47
N GLN A 94 -8.83 -6.02 10.50
CA GLN A 94 -9.95 -5.41 11.23
C GLN A 94 -9.52 -4.15 12.00
N ARG A 95 -8.32 -4.13 12.59
CA ARG A 95 -7.77 -2.93 13.24
C ARG A 95 -7.55 -1.79 12.25
N GLU A 96 -7.05 -2.10 11.06
CA GLU A 96 -6.88 -1.13 9.98
C GLU A 96 -8.23 -0.56 9.53
N LYS A 97 -9.23 -1.41 9.32
CA LYS A 97 -10.60 -0.98 9.01
C LYS A 97 -11.21 -0.10 10.11
N ALA A 98 -11.08 -0.49 11.37
CA ALA A 98 -11.56 0.32 12.48
C ALA A 98 -10.95 1.74 12.47
N ARG A 99 -9.63 1.84 12.18
CA ARG A 99 -8.94 3.12 12.03
C ARG A 99 -9.47 3.93 10.85
N GLU A 100 -9.73 3.28 9.71
CA GLU A 100 -10.32 3.93 8.53
C GLU A 100 -11.70 4.52 8.84
N TYR A 101 -12.53 3.81 9.59
CA TYR A 101 -13.82 4.31 10.08
C TYR A 101 -13.72 5.31 11.24
N GLY A 102 -12.51 5.59 11.75
CA GLY A 102 -12.29 6.50 12.87
C GLY A 102 -12.80 5.97 14.22
N ILE A 103 -13.10 4.67 14.33
CA ILE A 103 -13.63 4.05 15.55
C ILE A 103 -12.56 3.22 16.27
N ARG A 104 -12.69 3.12 17.60
CA ARG A 104 -11.82 2.22 18.38
C ARG A 104 -12.07 0.77 17.95
N TYR A 105 -11.00 -0.02 17.80
CA TYR A 105 -11.11 -1.43 17.38
C TYR A 105 -12.06 -2.27 18.25
N LYS A 106 -12.13 -2.00 19.56
CA LYS A 106 -13.07 -2.67 20.48
C LYS A 106 -14.55 -2.49 20.10
N ASN A 107 -14.86 -1.43 19.37
CA ASN A 107 -16.21 -1.06 18.95
C ASN A 107 -16.45 -1.35 17.46
N TYR A 108 -15.48 -1.95 16.77
CA TYR A 108 -15.62 -2.31 15.35
C TYR A 108 -16.29 -3.67 15.23
N ASP A 109 -17.52 -3.67 14.71
CA ASP A 109 -18.23 -4.89 14.35
C ASP A 109 -18.07 -5.16 12.84
N PRO A 110 -17.31 -6.21 12.44
CA PRO A 110 -17.14 -6.58 11.04
C PRO A 110 -18.42 -7.08 10.35
N ASN A 111 -19.48 -7.37 11.11
CA ASN A 111 -20.75 -7.90 10.60
C ASN A 111 -21.89 -6.87 10.54
N ALA A 112 -21.69 -5.64 11.04
CA ALA A 112 -22.74 -4.63 11.12
C ALA A 112 -23.37 -4.26 9.75
N SER A 113 -22.63 -4.41 8.64
CA SER A 113 -23.14 -4.16 7.28
C SER A 113 -23.91 -5.33 6.66
N LYS A 114 -23.82 -6.54 7.23
CA LYS A 114 -24.46 -7.76 6.68
C LYS A 114 -25.89 -7.99 7.17
N GLN A 115 -26.33 -7.26 8.20
CA GLN A 115 -27.67 -7.40 8.82
C GLN A 115 -28.74 -6.50 8.17
N ARG A 116 -28.35 -5.64 7.22
CA ARG A 116 -29.27 -4.76 6.47
C ARG A 116 -29.44 -5.30 5.06
N GLY A 117 -30.16 -6.41 4.94
CA GLY A 117 -30.48 -7.09 3.68
C GLY A 117 -31.72 -7.94 3.87
#